data_AF-A0A523YKC5-F1
#
_entry.id   AF-A0A523YKC5-F1
#
_cell.length_a   1.000
_cell.length_b   1.000
_cell.length_c   1.000
_cell.angle_alpha   90.00
_cell.angle_beta   90.00
_cell.angle_gamma   90.00
#
_symmetry.space_group_name_H-M   'P 1'
#
loop_
_entity.id
_entity.type
_entity.pdbx_description
1 polymer ?
#
loop_
_entity_poly.entity_id
_entity_poly.type
_entity_poly.pdbx_seq_one_letter_code
_entity_poly.pdbx_strand_id
1 'polypeptide(L)'
;MAIFAVCLVFFFIFSAPYGDGLEKTMETAGVEEGEPVFEAPLSYGEDYPTAFAMGLIGFLAVFGLVLLLGRILGRKDETHND
;
A
#
# COMPACT_ATOMS: atom_id res chain seq x y z
N MET A 1 5.51 17.02 -10.27
CA MET A 1 4.84 15.82 -9.74
C MET A 1 5.17 14.56 -10.55
N ALA A 2 5.01 14.53 -11.88
CA ALA A 2 5.31 13.33 -12.68
C ALA A 2 6.77 12.83 -12.56
N ILE A 3 7.75 13.75 -12.59
CA ILE A 3 9.18 13.40 -12.45
C ILE A 3 9.47 12.78 -11.07
N PHE A 4 8.87 13.32 -10.01
CA PHE A 4 9.01 12.78 -8.65
C PHE A 4 8.47 11.34 -8.55
N ALA A 5 7.32 11.07 -9.16
CA ALA A 5 6.75 9.72 -9.20
C ALA A 5 7.65 8.73 -9.95
N VAL A 6 8.25 9.14 -11.07
CA VAL A 6 9.19 8.30 -11.83
C VAL A 6 10.47 8.05 -11.03
N CYS A 7 11.05 9.09 -10.42
CA CYS A 7 12.23 8.95 -9.58
C CYS A 7 12.00 8.04 -8.36
N LEU A 8 10.80 8.05 -7.77
CA LEU A 8 10.45 7.18 -6.64
C LEU A 8 10.51 5.70 -7.01
N VAL A 9 10.02 5.31 -8.18
CA VAL A 9 10.06 3.91 -8.64
C VAL A 9 11.50 3.45 -8.84
N PHE A 10 12.34 4.28 -9.47
CA PHE A 10 13.76 3.95 -9.65
C PHE A 10 14.54 3.96 -8.35
N PHE A 11 14.25 4.89 -7.43
CA PHE A 11 14.83 4.94 -6.11
C PHE A 11 14.50 3.67 -5.32
N PHE A 12 13.24 3.22 -5.38
CA PHE A 12 12.80 2.00 -4.72
C PHE A 12 13.51 0.74 -5.22
N ILE A 13 13.68 0.61 -6.55
CA ILE A 13 14.45 -0.50 -7.15
C ILE A 13 15.91 -0.47 -6.66
N PHE A 14 16.49 0.73 -6.55
CA PHE A 14 17.86 0.89 -6.07
C PHE A 14 18.01 0.62 -4.56
N SER A 15 17.01 0.96 -3.75
CA SER A 15 17.06 0.81 -2.29
C SER A 15 16.72 -0.60 -1.81
N ALA A 16 15.96 -1.37 -2.58
CA ALA A 16 15.52 -2.72 -2.24
C ALA A 16 16.61 -3.69 -1.71
N PRO A 17 17.83 -3.76 -2.27
CA PRO A 17 18.86 -4.67 -1.77
C PRO A 17 19.57 -4.21 -0.49
N TYR A 18 19.31 -2.99 0.01
CA TYR A 18 19.98 -2.46 1.19
C TYR A 18 19.31 -2.84 2.53
N GLY A 19 18.25 -3.66 2.48
CA GLY A 19 17.49 -4.10 3.66
C GLY A 19 16.58 -3.00 4.21
N ASP A 20 15.74 -3.34 5.18
CA ASP A 20 14.96 -2.33 5.90
C ASP A 20 15.89 -1.45 6.75
N GLY A 21 15.63 -0.15 6.78
CA GLY A 21 16.34 0.77 7.66
C GLY A 21 16.18 0.37 9.13
N LEU A 22 15.04 -0.22 9.49
CA LEU A 22 14.80 -0.73 10.84
C LEU A 22 15.75 -1.90 11.16
N GLU A 23 15.82 -2.90 10.30
CA GLU A 23 16.72 -4.06 10.42
C GLU A 23 18.17 -3.61 10.61
N LYS A 24 18.64 -2.66 9.79
CA LYS A 24 20.00 -2.08 9.94
C LYS A 24 20.23 -1.34 11.24
N THR A 25 19.22 -0.62 11.75
CA THR A 25 19.33 0.02 13.06
C THR A 25 19.33 -0.99 14.21
N MET A 26 18.58 -2.09 14.10
CA MET A 26 18.52 -3.15 15.10
C MET A 26 19.82 -3.94 15.16
N GLU A 27 20.41 -4.29 14.00
CA GLU A 27 21.76 -4.87 13.91
C GLU A 27 22.80 -3.96 14.60
N THR A 28 22.76 -2.66 14.32
CA THR A 28 23.69 -1.68 14.91
C THR A 28 23.50 -1.54 16.41
N ALA A 29 22.28 -1.69 16.90
CA ALA A 29 21.93 -1.63 18.32
C ALA A 29 22.16 -2.97 19.07
N GLY A 30 22.53 -4.05 18.37
CA GLY A 30 22.69 -5.38 18.96
C GLY A 30 21.37 -6.01 19.42
N VAL A 31 20.26 -5.61 18.81
CA VAL A 31 18.91 -6.11 19.12
C VAL A 31 18.51 -7.11 18.05
N GLU A 32 18.21 -8.35 18.44
CA GLU A 32 17.63 -9.34 17.51
C GLU A 32 16.17 -8.97 17.19
N GLU A 33 15.77 -9.15 15.93
CA GLU A 33 14.37 -9.02 15.54
C GLU A 33 13.52 -10.06 16.28
N GLY A 34 12.64 -9.57 17.16
CA GLY A 34 11.67 -10.42 17.82
C GLY A 34 10.61 -10.90 16.84
N GLU A 35 10.09 -12.11 17.07
CA GLU A 35 8.98 -12.68 16.29
C GLU A 35 7.80 -11.67 16.21
N PRO A 36 7.25 -11.43 15.01
CA PRO A 36 6.15 -10.49 14.83
C PRO A 36 4.94 -10.94 15.66
N VAL A 37 4.54 -10.12 16.63
CA VAL A 37 3.43 -10.41 17.55
C VAL A 37 2.07 -10.35 16.84
N PHE A 38 2.00 -9.69 15.68
CA PHE A 38 0.78 -9.53 14.90
C PHE A 38 1.07 -9.71 13.41
N GLU A 39 0.43 -10.71 12.83
CA GLU A 39 0.42 -10.90 11.38
C GLU A 39 -0.86 -10.32 10.81
N ALA A 40 -0.73 -9.43 9.82
CA ALA A 40 -1.90 -8.86 9.17
C ALA A 40 -2.65 -9.97 8.42
N PRO A 41 -4.00 -10.00 8.46
CA PRO A 41 -4.79 -11.04 7.76
C PRO A 41 -4.66 -10.96 6.23
N LEU A 42 -4.12 -9.85 5.72
CA LEU A 42 -3.82 -9.63 4.30
C LEU A 42 -2.32 -9.37 4.17
N SER A 43 -1.61 -10.33 3.59
CA SER A 43 -0.21 -10.18 3.22
C SER A 43 -0.10 -9.53 1.84
N TYR A 44 0.88 -8.64 1.67
CA TYR A 44 1.23 -8.12 0.34
C TYR A 44 1.92 -9.18 -0.52
N GLY A 45 2.33 -10.32 0.06
CA GLY A 45 3.09 -11.37 -0.62
C GLY A 45 4.60 -11.13 -0.52
N GLU A 46 5.36 -12.21 -0.58
CA GLU A 46 6.82 -12.21 -0.39
C GLU A 46 7.57 -11.78 -1.67
N ASP A 47 6.94 -11.96 -2.84
CA ASP A 47 7.54 -11.66 -4.13
C ASP A 47 6.98 -10.37 -4.74
N TYR A 48 7.86 -9.61 -5.42
CA TYR A 48 7.52 -8.40 -6.19
C TYR A 48 6.24 -8.48 -7.05
N PRO A 49 6.06 -9.49 -7.93
CA PRO A 49 4.85 -9.58 -8.74
C PRO A 49 3.58 -9.75 -7.89
N THR A 50 3.68 -10.46 -6.78
CA THR A 50 2.57 -10.67 -5.83
C THR A 50 2.23 -9.36 -5.11
N ALA A 51 3.24 -8.64 -4.61
CA ALA A 51 3.08 -7.32 -4.01
C ALA A 51 2.44 -6.30 -4.95
N PHE A 52 2.88 -6.28 -6.21
CA PHE A 52 2.28 -5.42 -7.23
C PHE A 52 0.81 -5.78 -7.50
N ALA A 53 0.50 -7.06 -7.65
CA ALA A 53 -0.87 -7.53 -7.87
C ALA A 53 -1.79 -7.21 -6.68
N MET A 54 -1.33 -7.42 -5.44
CA MET A 54 -2.08 -7.08 -4.23
C MET A 54 -2.31 -5.57 -4.11
N GLY A 55 -1.30 -4.77 -4.43
CA GLY A 55 -1.43 -3.32 -4.52
C GLY A 55 -2.50 -2.88 -5.54
N LEU A 56 -2.52 -3.51 -6.73
CA LEU A 56 -3.51 -3.21 -7.76
C LEU A 56 -4.93 -3.60 -7.34
N ILE A 57 -5.09 -4.76 -6.70
CA ILE A 57 -6.38 -5.23 -6.16
C ILE A 57 -6.89 -4.24 -5.10
N GLY A 58 -6.04 -3.85 -4.14
CA GLY A 58 -6.40 -2.88 -3.11
C GLY A 58 -6.81 -1.52 -3.69
N PHE A 59 -6.06 -1.03 -4.68
CA PHE A 59 -6.40 0.20 -5.39
C PHE A 59 -7.78 0.12 -6.06
N LEU A 60 -8.06 -0.95 -6.80
CA LEU A 60 -9.34 -1.14 -7.48
C LEU A 60 -10.50 -1.26 -6.50
N ALA A 61 -10.30 -1.93 -5.37
CA ALA A 61 -11.32 -2.07 -4.34
C ALA A 61 -11.71 -0.71 -3.74
N VAL A 62 -10.73 0.10 -3.35
CA VAL A 62 -10.97 1.45 -2.80
C VAL A 62 -11.59 2.36 -3.85
N PHE A 63 -11.05 2.35 -5.08
CA PHE A 63 -11.57 3.17 -6.17
C PHE A 63 -13.03 2.83 -6.50
N GLY A 64 -13.35 1.54 -6.60
CA GLY A 64 -14.71 1.05 -6.80
C GLY A 64 -15.65 1.46 -5.67
N LEU A 65 -15.19 1.36 -4.41
CA LEU A 65 -15.96 1.77 -3.24
C LEU A 65 -16.26 3.27 -3.26
N VAL A 66 -15.29 4.11 -3.60
CA VAL A 66 -15.48 5.56 -3.74
C VAL A 66 -16.50 5.89 -4.83
N LEU A 67 -16.41 5.23 -6.00
CA LEU A 67 -17.38 5.43 -7.08
C LEU A 67 -18.79 4.98 -6.68
N LEU A 68 -18.90 3.84 -6.00
CA LEU A 68 -20.16 3.29 -5.53
C LEU A 68 -20.80 4.22 -4.50
N LEU A 69 -20.03 4.70 -3.52
CA LEU A 69 -20.49 5.67 -2.53
C LEU A 69 -20.92 6.98 -3.21
N GLY A 70 -20.09 7.52 -4.10
CA GLY A 70 -20.43 8.73 -4.87
C GLY A 70 -21.73 8.57 -5.66
N ARG A 71 -21.97 7.40 -6.25
CA ARG A 71 -23.20 7.12 -7.00
C ARG A 71 -24.43 6.94 -6.08
N ILE A 72 -24.26 6.39 -4.88
CA ILE A 72 -25.35 6.28 -3.89
C ILE A 72 -25.70 7.66 -3.33
N LEU A 73 -24.70 8.46 -2.95
CA LEU A 73 -24.90 9.82 -2.44
C LEU A 73 -25.51 10.73 -3.50
N GLY A 74 -25.00 10.71 -4.73
CA GLY A 74 -25.58 11.50 -5.83
C GLY A 74 -27.03 11.14 -6.17
N ARG A 75 -27.42 9.86 -6.06
CA ARG A 75 -28.83 9.44 -6.21
C ARG A 75 -29.74 9.91 -5.07
N LYS A 76 -29.19 10.13 -3.88
CA LYS A 76 -29.98 10.54 -2.71
C LYS A 76 -30.39 12.02 -2.81
N ASP A 77 -29.55 12.86 -3.40
CA ASP A 77 -29.86 14.28 -3.63
C ASP A 77 -31.01 14.48 -4.65
N GLU A 78 -31.15 13.58 -5.63
CA GLU A 78 -32.23 13.63 -6.63
C GLU A 78 -33.62 13.26 -6.06
N THR A 79 -33.69 12.52 -4.96
CA THR A 79 -34.95 12.02 -4.38
C THR A 79 -35.48 12.84 -3.21
N HIS A 80 -34.75 13.88 -2.78
CA HIS A 80 -35.15 14.78 -1.70
C HIS A 80 -35.73 16.12 -2.19
N ASN A 81 -35.80 16.32 -3.51
CA ASN A 81 -36.27 17.56 -4.14
C ASN A 81 -37.66 17.45 -4.80
N ASP A 82 -38.39 16.37 -4.47
CA ASP A 82 -39.79 16.13 -4.88
C ASP A 82 -40.75 16.23 -3.68
#